data_AF-A0A144I494-F1
#
_entry.id   AF-A0A144I494-F1
#
_cell.length_a   1.000
_cell.length_b   1.000
_cell.length_c   1.000
_cell.angle_alpha   90.00
_cell.angle_beta   90.00
_cell.angle_gamma   90.00
#
_symmetry.space_group_name_H-M   'P 1'
#
loop_
_entity.id
_entity.type
_entity.pdbx_description
1 polymer ?
#
loop_
_entity_poly.entity_id
_entity_poly.type
_entity_poly.pdbx_seq_one_letter_code
_entity_poly.pdbx_strand_id
1 'polypeptide(L)'
;HFWFPEVLQGTSMITALILSTVMKFPPMTILFMTSPSLSPTVLTALALISAALGGWMGLNQTQTRKILAFSSISHMGWMTVII
;
A
#
# COMPACT_ATOMS: atom_id res chain seq x y z
N HIS A 1 5.23 -3.73 3.93
CA HIS A 1 4.11 -4.62 3.52
C HIS A 1 3.70 -5.60 4.59
N PHE A 2 4.62 -6.33 5.22
CA PHE A 2 4.34 -7.44 6.14
C PHE A 2 3.53 -7.15 7.41
N TRP A 3 3.43 -5.89 7.86
CA TRP A 3 2.66 -5.56 9.06
C TRP A 3 1.17 -5.30 8.75
N PHE A 4 0.87 -4.88 7.52
CA PHE A 4 -0.42 -4.29 7.16
C PHE A 4 -1.57 -5.30 7.10
N PRO A 5 -1.41 -6.51 6.51
CA PRO A 5 -2.46 -7.54 6.53
C PRO A 5 -2.83 -8.02 7.94
N GLU A 6 -1.84 -8.12 8.82
CA GLU A 6 -1.97 -8.60 10.19
C GLU A 6 -2.72 -7.58 11.04
N VAL A 7 -2.38 -6.30 10.91
CA VAL A 7 -3.11 -5.21 11.57
C VAL A 7 -4.55 -5.13 11.06
N LEU A 8 -4.77 -5.18 9.74
CA LEU A 8 -6.12 -5.13 9.16
C LEU A 8 -7.00 -6.32 9.61
N GLN A 9 -6.42 -7.50 9.79
CA GLN A 9 -7.15 -8.67 10.28
C GLN A 9 -7.45 -8.57 11.78
N GLY A 10 -6.55 -7.97 12.57
CA GLY A 10 -6.65 -7.87 14.03
C GLY A 10 -7.55 -6.75 14.55
N THR A 11 -7.90 -5.76 13.72
CA THR A 11 -8.67 -4.58 14.15
C THR A 11 -10.15 -4.63 13.71
N SER A 12 -10.95 -3.69 14.24
CA SER A 12 -12.36 -3.54 13.86
C SER A 12 -12.53 -3.08 12.41
N MET A 13 -13.71 -3.27 11.82
CA MET A 13 -13.96 -2.90 10.41
C MET A 13 -13.79 -1.39 10.16
N ILE A 14 -14.23 -0.55 11.10
CA ILE A 14 -14.13 0.91 10.97
C ILE A 14 -12.67 1.35 11.01
N THR A 15 -11.87 0.80 11.94
CA THR A 15 -10.43 1.11 12.01
C THR A 15 -9.68 0.63 10.78
N ALA A 16 -10.03 -0.56 10.27
CA ALA A 16 -9.51 -1.08 9.02
C ALA A 16 -9.82 -0.16 7.82
N LEU A 17 -11.04 0.36 7.73
CA LEU A 17 -11.45 1.31 6.69
C LEU A 17 -10.64 2.61 6.78
N ILE A 18 -10.54 3.21 7.97
CA ILE A 18 -9.79 4.47 8.18
C ILE A 18 -8.31 4.28 7.83
N LEU A 19 -7.72 3.15 8.27
CA LEU A 19 -6.32 2.83 8.04
C LEU A 19 -6.01 2.54 6.56
N SER A 20 -6.96 1.98 5.81
CA SER A 20 -6.82 1.72 4.38
C SER A 20 -7.13 2.92 3.47
N THR A 21 -7.72 4.00 4.00
CA THR A 21 -8.14 5.18 3.21
C THR A 21 -7.52 6.48 3.72
N VAL A 22 -8.05 7.02 4.83
CA VAL A 22 -7.70 8.34 5.36
C VAL A 22 -6.23 8.41 5.77
N MET A 23 -5.71 7.37 6.42
CA MET A 23 -4.32 7.37 6.91
C MET A 23 -3.26 7.33 5.80
N LYS A 24 -3.67 7.05 4.55
CA LYS A 24 -2.78 7.10 3.39
C LYS A 24 -2.65 8.49 2.79
N PHE A 25 -3.56 9.40 3.08
CA PHE A 25 -3.56 10.73 2.49
C PHE A 25 -2.35 11.59 2.92
N PRO A 26 -2.04 11.75 4.23
CA PRO A 26 -0.89 12.53 4.65
C PRO A 26 0.47 12.06 4.09
N PRO A 27 0.83 10.76 4.07
CA PRO A 27 2.10 10.35 3.50
C PRO A 27 2.14 10.53 1.97
N MET A 28 1.02 10.41 1.26
CA MET A 28 0.99 10.64 -0.19
C MET A 28 1.15 12.11 -0.56
N THR A 29 0.60 13.04 0.23
CA THR A 29 0.81 14.47 -0.01
C THR A 29 2.27 14.87 0.22
N ILE A 30 2.91 14.35 1.26
CA ILE A 30 4.35 14.59 1.51
C ILE A 30 5.19 14.00 0.37
N LEU A 31 4.90 12.78 -0.07
CA LEU A 31 5.62 12.15 -1.17
C LEU A 31 5.46 12.94 -2.48
N PHE A 32 4.27 13.47 -2.76
CA PHE A 32 4.04 14.34 -3.92
C PHE A 32 4.80 15.67 -3.83
N MET A 33 4.81 16.32 -2.67
CA MET A 33 5.54 17.59 -2.48
C MET A 33 7.06 17.44 -2.57
N THR A 34 7.59 16.27 -2.22
CA THR A 34 9.02 15.98 -2.21
C THR A 34 9.51 15.16 -3.41
N SER A 35 8.62 14.74 -4.31
CA SER A 35 8.98 13.91 -5.46
C SER A 35 10.09 14.51 -6.36
N PRO A 36 10.20 15.84 -6.56
CA PRO A 36 11.27 16.40 -7.40
C PRO A 36 12.68 16.20 -6.84
N SER A 37 12.83 15.95 -5.54
CA SER A 37 14.14 15.75 -4.88
C SER A 37 14.47 14.28 -4.64
N LEU A 38 13.57 13.35 -4.96
CA LEU A 38 13.77 11.91 -4.81
C LEU A 38 14.32 11.30 -6.11
N SER A 39 15.10 10.22 -5.99
CA SER A 39 15.62 9.50 -7.16
C SER A 39 14.50 8.69 -7.84
N PRO A 40 14.16 8.97 -9.12
CA PRO A 40 13.05 8.28 -9.80
C PRO A 40 13.29 6.78 -9.99
N THR A 41 14.54 6.37 -10.15
CA THR A 41 14.93 4.96 -10.33
C THR A 41 14.62 4.11 -9.09
N VAL A 42 14.93 4.62 -7.90
CA VAL A 42 14.64 3.92 -6.64
C VAL A 42 13.14 3.92 -6.38
N LEU A 43 12.46 5.03 -6.65
CA LEU A 43 11.02 5.17 -6.42
C LEU A 43 10.23 4.19 -7.29
N THR A 44 10.54 4.13 -8.59
CA THR A 44 9.94 3.16 -9.52
C THR A 44 10.25 1.71 -9.14
N ALA A 45 11.48 1.40 -8.73
CA ALA A 45 11.83 0.05 -8.28
C ALA A 45 11.02 -0.38 -7.04
N LEU A 46 10.94 0.48 -6.02
CA LEU A 46 10.14 0.22 -4.81
C LEU A 46 8.65 0.07 -5.13
N ALA A 47 8.15 0.91 -6.02
CA ALA A 47 6.76 0.88 -6.45
C ALA A 47 6.39 -0.43 -7.17
N LEU A 48 7.24 -0.89 -8.09
CA LEU A 48 7.08 -2.19 -8.77
C LEU A 48 7.17 -3.37 -7.81
N ILE A 49 8.11 -3.34 -6.87
CA ILE A 49 8.23 -4.38 -5.82
C ILE A 49 6.94 -4.43 -4.98
N SER A 50 6.38 -3.28 -4.61
CA SER A 50 5.11 -3.26 -3.85
C SER A 50 3.93 -3.80 -4.65
N ALA A 51 3.84 -3.45 -5.94
CA ALA A 51 2.79 -3.94 -6.84
C ALA A 51 2.86 -5.46 -7.00
N ALA A 52 4.06 -5.99 -7.23
CA ALA A 52 4.31 -7.42 -7.36
C ALA A 52 4.03 -8.18 -6.06
N LEU A 53 4.54 -7.69 -4.92
CA LEU A 53 4.32 -8.33 -3.62
C LEU A 53 2.84 -8.33 -3.22
N GLY A 54 2.13 -7.22 -3.44
CA GLY A 54 0.70 -7.12 -3.20
C GLY A 54 -0.10 -8.12 -4.04
N GLY A 55 0.21 -8.21 -5.34
CA GLY A 55 -0.43 -9.17 -6.24
C GLY A 55 -0.17 -10.62 -5.82
N TRP A 56 1.09 -11.00 -5.64
CA TRP A 56 1.47 -12.39 -5.39
C TRP A 56 1.00 -12.90 -4.02
N MET A 57 1.19 -12.10 -2.97
CA MET A 57 0.82 -12.50 -1.60
C MET A 57 -0.68 -12.52 -1.36
N GLY A 58 -1.46 -11.76 -2.15
CA GLY A 58 -2.92 -11.75 -2.07
C GLY A 58 -3.58 -13.03 -2.59
N LEU A 59 -2.97 -13.74 -3.54
CA LEU A 59 -3.56 -14.92 -4.19
C LEU A 59 -3.81 -16.10 -3.24
N ASN A 60 -2.98 -16.23 -2.19
CA ASN A 60 -3.07 -17.35 -1.24
C ASN A 60 -3.80 -16.98 0.06
N GLN A 61 -4.62 -15.93 0.07
CA GLN A 61 -5.39 -15.50 1.24
C GLN A 61 -6.86 -15.89 1.11
N THR A 62 -7.44 -16.47 2.16
CA THR A 62 -8.88 -16.74 2.26
C THR A 62 -9.63 -15.64 3.00
N GLN A 63 -8.93 -14.89 3.86
CA GLN A 63 -9.52 -13.84 4.69
C GLN A 63 -9.69 -12.56 3.87
N THR A 64 -10.93 -12.08 3.76
CA THR A 64 -11.27 -10.89 2.95
C THR A 64 -10.46 -9.66 3.35
N ARG A 65 -10.22 -9.43 4.65
CA ARG A 65 -9.42 -8.28 5.11
C ARG A 65 -7.96 -8.37 4.70
N LYS A 66 -7.36 -9.57 4.66
CA LYS A 66 -6.01 -9.76 4.15
C LYS A 66 -5.95 -9.54 2.64
N ILE A 67 -6.97 -10.00 1.90
CA ILE A 67 -7.08 -9.73 0.46
C ILE A 67 -7.13 -8.21 0.20
N LEU A 68 -7.98 -7.49 0.96
CA LEU A 68 -8.07 -6.03 0.86
C LEU A 68 -6.77 -5.33 1.29
N ALA A 69 -6.04 -5.88 2.25
CA ALA A 69 -4.73 -5.37 2.63
C ALA A 69 -3.72 -5.45 1.48
N PHE A 70 -3.69 -6.59 0.79
CA PHE A 70 -2.77 -6.82 -0.33
C PHE A 70 -3.16 -6.07 -1.60
N SER A 71 -4.46 -5.89 -1.89
CA SER A 71 -4.90 -5.01 -2.99
C SER A 71 -4.55 -3.54 -2.70
N SER A 72 -4.70 -3.12 -1.45
CA SER A 72 -4.32 -1.80 -0.97
C SER A 72 -2.81 -1.56 -1.07
N ILE A 73 -1.97 -2.60 -0.90
CA ILE A 73 -0.53 -2.55 -1.14
C ILE A 73 -0.22 -2.37 -2.64
N SER A 74 -0.85 -3.16 -3.51
CA SER A 74 -0.55 -3.08 -4.94
C SER A 74 -0.99 -1.75 -5.54
N HIS A 75 -2.12 -1.20 -5.10
CA HIS A 75 -2.61 0.09 -5.54
C HIS A 75 -1.67 1.25 -5.14
N MET A 76 -1.05 1.18 -3.96
CA MET A 76 -0.05 2.18 -3.56
C MET A 76 1.18 2.14 -4.47
N GLY A 77 1.62 0.94 -4.88
CA GLY A 77 2.66 0.78 -5.86
C GLY A 77 2.35 1.54 -7.14
N TRP A 78 1.18 1.28 -7.74
CA TRP A 78 0.76 1.97 -8.95
C TRP A 78 0.67 3.49 -8.79
N MET A 79 0.15 3.98 -7.66
CA MET A 79 0.11 5.41 -7.39
C MET A 79 1.51 6.01 -7.30
N THR A 80 2.45 5.33 -6.63
CA THR A 80 3.84 5.82 -6.50
C THR A 80 4.61 5.77 -7.82
N VAL A 81 4.35 4.82 -8.73
CA VAL A 81 5.03 4.79 -10.05
C VAL A 81 4.81 6.07 -10.85
N ILE A 82 3.64 6.71 -10.69
CA ILE A 82 3.25 7.88 -11.48
C ILE A 82 3.81 9.19 -10.90
N ILE A 83 4.11 9.21 -9.59
CA ILE A 83 4.61 10.39 -8.87
C ILE A 83 6.12 10.54 -9.09
#